data_AF-H8X0X4-F1
#
_entry.id   AF-H8X0X4-F1
#
_cell.length_a   1.000
_cell.length_b   1.000
_cell.length_c   1.000
_cell.angle_alpha   90.00
_cell.angle_beta   90.00
_cell.angle_gamma   90.00
#
_symmetry.space_group_name_H-M   'P 1'
#
loop_
_entity.id
_entity.type
_entity.pdbx_description
1 polymer ?
#
loop_
_entity_poly.entity_id
_entity_poly.type
_entity_poly.pdbx_seq_one_letter_code
_entity_poly.pdbx_strand_id
1 'polypeptide(L)'
;MSSQFTSATTGHNPNSTYKNSGTSRNLIFDKTNAQTYSNSNIHDSSNKAALTAGTSGISKKDVEAVKSRIISQLNGGLIHIEDSNINSGYETVFNILEKTVFQRERHSLLLVGPRSSGKSTIVNKALDRLKKKYLNEFLVIHLNASIHSDDNTAVREIARQLDLTTKRKSDEEDVASSAYRHEFTIERKSIHETFANILNVLSISLENVEDLEKKHTPLIFVIDEFEKFTSNNKQTLLYNLLDMSQNSDIPITVIGLTTKINARDNMEKRVNSRFSQRILTISPTMKYPDFLRNAKSGLLLSESFLGLMDLPDYGKVWNENVKNIFEKGEGSLLNTLCLRNFNTTKNYREINNVFKVLLSEISTDRPVLDNSGLNDIIWRCTSIGNLQSAVYSLSDSELLMLVSATKWIEKFNSPTVNFNLAFAEYKSLMKESDHLLSASFSLNNMKVNKRQWSKKALRNSWEVLFKCNLLIEPLSTSTTQSASTERRTIKTVIVDDNTMLLLDITLDELNLLVADGRLAKKFLRL
;
A
#
# COMPACT_ATOMS: atom_id res chain seq x y z
N MET A 1 -62.84 40.81 27.25
CA MET A 1 -63.66 39.67 27.72
C MET A 1 -62.83 38.41 27.52
N SER A 2 -62.22 37.72 28.49
CA SER A 2 -62.57 37.36 29.89
C SER A 2 -63.19 35.96 30.07
N SER A 3 -62.34 34.92 30.04
CA SER A 3 -62.44 33.64 30.78
C SER A 3 -61.13 32.85 30.49
N GLN A 4 -60.27 32.38 31.42
CA GLN A 4 -60.35 32.01 32.84
C GLN A 4 -61.28 30.81 33.12
N PHE A 5 -60.93 29.76 33.90
CA PHE A 5 -59.67 29.36 34.58
C PHE A 5 -59.70 27.86 34.98
N THR A 6 -58.58 27.37 35.55
CA THR A 6 -58.30 26.06 36.22
C THR A 6 -57.99 24.88 35.28
N SER A 7 -57.05 23.94 35.52
CA SER A 7 -55.97 23.67 36.52
C SER A 7 -56.24 22.88 37.83
N ALA A 8 -56.01 21.56 37.79
CA ALA A 8 -55.66 20.65 38.91
C ALA A 8 -54.92 19.41 38.32
N THR A 9 -53.59 19.30 38.22
CA THR A 9 -52.48 19.31 39.20
C THR A 9 -52.40 18.05 40.09
N THR A 10 -51.49 17.14 39.75
CA THR A 10 -50.64 16.26 40.61
C THR A 10 -49.76 15.41 39.65
N GLY A 11 -48.48 15.13 39.87
CA GLY A 11 -47.53 15.62 40.87
C GLY A 11 -46.20 14.83 40.83
N HIS A 12 -45.08 15.54 40.63
CA HIS A 12 -43.67 15.16 40.89
C HIS A 12 -42.80 14.30 39.94
N ASN A 13 -41.65 14.93 39.64
CA ASN A 13 -40.27 14.40 39.53
C ASN A 13 -39.76 13.71 38.25
N PRO A 14 -39.06 14.48 37.38
CA PRO A 14 -38.04 13.93 36.48
C PRO A 14 -36.68 13.88 37.20
N ASN A 15 -36.29 12.73 37.75
CA ASN A 15 -34.91 12.48 38.19
C ASN A 15 -34.62 10.97 38.31
N SER A 16 -34.22 10.33 37.21
CA SER A 16 -33.52 9.03 37.24
C SER A 16 -32.58 8.86 36.03
N THR A 17 -31.35 9.33 36.23
CA THR A 17 -30.10 8.65 35.81
C THR A 17 -30.22 7.47 34.84
N TYR A 18 -30.33 7.75 33.54
CA TYR A 18 -29.91 6.79 32.52
C TYR A 18 -28.39 6.62 32.57
N LYS A 19 -27.94 5.52 33.19
CA LYS A 19 -26.53 5.13 33.24
C LYS A 19 -26.03 4.78 31.84
N ASN A 20 -25.31 5.71 31.21
CA ASN A 20 -24.45 5.41 30.07
C ASN A 20 -23.33 4.44 30.51
N SER A 21 -23.61 3.14 30.43
CA SER A 21 -22.63 2.06 30.58
C SER A 21 -21.93 1.78 29.25
N GLY A 22 -21.44 2.85 28.62
CA GLY A 22 -20.65 2.80 27.39
C GLY A 22 -19.24 2.27 27.67
N THR A 23 -19.10 0.97 27.87
CA THR A 23 -17.78 0.32 27.93
C THR A 23 -17.17 0.21 26.54
N SER A 24 -16.65 1.33 26.04
CA SER A 24 -15.77 1.41 24.87
C SER A 24 -14.44 0.71 25.17
N ARG A 25 -14.45 -0.63 25.20
CA ARG A 25 -13.25 -1.47 25.24
C ARG A 25 -12.51 -1.37 23.91
N ASN A 26 -11.75 -0.29 23.75
CA ASN A 26 -10.63 -0.28 22.82
C ASN A 26 -9.66 -1.38 23.27
N LEU A 27 -9.60 -2.47 22.52
CA LEU A 27 -8.66 -3.57 22.76
C LEU A 27 -7.25 -3.12 22.38
N ILE A 28 -6.61 -2.42 23.31
CA ILE A 28 -5.16 -2.26 23.37
C ILE A 28 -4.57 -3.69 23.40
N PHE A 29 -3.58 -3.95 22.54
CA PHE A 29 -2.86 -5.23 22.49
C PHE A 29 -1.94 -5.37 23.71
N ASP A 30 -2.53 -5.61 24.88
CA ASP A 30 -1.85 -5.91 26.12
C ASP A 30 -1.20 -7.30 26.04
N LYS A 31 0.14 -7.34 26.03
CA LYS A 31 0.93 -8.59 26.12
C LYS A 31 0.80 -9.27 27.49
N THR A 32 0.05 -8.70 28.43
CA THR A 32 -0.09 -9.14 29.83
C THR A 32 -1.26 -10.10 30.08
N ASN A 33 -2.26 -10.18 29.18
CA ASN A 33 -3.46 -11.02 29.38
C ASN A 33 -3.41 -12.39 28.65
N ALA A 34 -2.23 -12.82 28.19
CA ALA A 34 -2.06 -14.07 27.44
C ALA A 34 -2.07 -15.36 28.30
N GLN A 35 -2.33 -15.27 29.61
CA GLN A 35 -2.30 -16.42 30.54
C GLN A 35 -3.66 -16.81 31.16
N THR A 36 -4.77 -16.18 30.76
CA THR A 36 -6.09 -16.39 31.40
C THR A 36 -7.20 -16.94 30.49
N TYR A 37 -6.85 -17.40 29.29
CA TYR A 37 -7.76 -18.13 28.38
C TYR A 37 -7.26 -19.55 28.05
N SER A 38 -6.82 -20.28 29.07
CA SER A 38 -6.55 -21.71 29.00
C SER A 38 -7.42 -22.45 30.02
N ASN A 39 -8.72 -22.66 29.71
CA ASN A 39 -9.59 -23.74 30.22
C ASN A 39 -11.07 -23.57 29.78
N SER A 40 -11.39 -23.76 28.48
CA SER A 40 -12.78 -24.06 28.03
C SER A 40 -12.92 -24.48 26.56
N ASN A 41 -12.10 -25.40 26.05
CA ASN A 41 -12.25 -25.97 24.69
C ASN A 41 -12.12 -27.51 24.68
N ILE A 42 -13.01 -28.18 25.41
CA ILE A 42 -13.19 -29.64 25.32
C ILE A 42 -14.27 -29.92 24.25
N HIS A 43 -13.98 -29.66 22.97
CA HIS A 43 -14.80 -30.13 21.83
C HIS A 43 -14.06 -30.22 20.48
N ASP A 44 -12.82 -29.73 20.33
CA ASP A 44 -12.08 -29.74 19.06
C ASP A 44 -11.40 -31.08 18.66
N SER A 45 -11.61 -32.15 19.42
CA SER A 45 -10.97 -33.46 19.18
C SER A 45 -11.49 -34.19 17.93
N SER A 46 -12.74 -33.94 17.50
CA SER A 46 -13.35 -34.61 16.36
C SER A 46 -12.87 -34.10 14.99
N ASN A 47 -12.62 -32.79 14.85
CA ASN A 47 -12.21 -32.20 13.56
C ASN A 47 -10.75 -32.49 13.18
N LYS A 48 -9.87 -32.77 14.15
CA LYS A 48 -8.47 -33.18 13.86
C LYS A 48 -8.36 -34.57 13.24
N ALA A 49 -9.28 -35.49 13.58
CA ALA A 49 -9.29 -36.85 13.06
C ALA A 49 -9.72 -36.93 11.59
N ALA A 50 -10.65 -36.07 11.15
CA ALA A 50 -11.13 -36.06 9.76
C ALA A 50 -10.07 -35.51 8.77
N LEU A 51 -9.31 -34.50 9.15
CA LEU A 51 -8.28 -33.87 8.31
C LEU A 51 -6.99 -34.71 8.17
N THR A 52 -6.74 -35.65 9.08
CA THR A 52 -5.54 -36.51 9.07
C THR A 52 -5.69 -37.77 8.22
N ALA A 53 -6.90 -38.10 7.77
CA ALA A 53 -7.17 -39.29 6.96
C ALA A 53 -6.74 -39.16 5.48
N GLY A 54 -6.59 -37.93 4.96
CA GLY A 54 -6.20 -37.66 3.56
C GLY A 54 -4.74 -37.23 3.35
N THR A 55 -3.94 -37.12 4.41
CA THR A 55 -2.61 -36.50 4.38
C THR A 55 -1.45 -37.45 4.06
N SER A 56 -1.70 -38.68 3.64
CA SER A 56 -0.66 -39.65 3.27
C SER A 56 -0.16 -39.43 1.83
N GLY A 57 0.84 -38.54 1.66
CA GLY A 57 1.61 -38.45 0.40
C GLY A 57 1.84 -37.06 -0.20
N ILE A 58 1.59 -35.96 0.53
CA ILE A 58 1.78 -34.60 -0.01
C ILE A 58 3.27 -34.36 -0.34
N SER A 59 3.58 -34.18 -1.63
CA SER A 59 4.93 -33.94 -2.11
C SER A 59 5.40 -32.52 -1.78
N LYS A 60 6.70 -32.37 -1.46
CA LYS A 60 7.34 -31.04 -1.32
C LYS A 60 7.14 -30.18 -2.58
N LYS A 61 7.17 -30.81 -3.76
CA LYS A 61 6.95 -30.15 -5.05
C LYS A 61 5.55 -29.55 -5.17
N ASP A 62 4.51 -30.26 -4.73
CA ASP A 62 3.12 -29.77 -4.79
C ASP A 62 2.91 -28.56 -3.86
N VAL A 63 3.50 -28.59 -2.66
CA VAL A 63 3.46 -27.45 -1.72
C VAL A 63 4.17 -26.23 -2.31
N GLU A 64 5.33 -26.41 -2.95
CA GLU A 64 6.07 -25.35 -3.64
C GLU A 64 5.34 -24.84 -4.90
N ALA A 65 4.67 -25.73 -5.64
CA ALA A 65 3.84 -25.37 -6.79
C ALA A 65 2.63 -24.53 -6.37
N VAL A 66 1.90 -24.92 -5.31
CA VAL A 66 0.80 -24.13 -4.74
C VAL A 66 1.31 -22.78 -4.22
N LYS A 67 2.40 -22.75 -3.45
CA LYS A 67 3.00 -21.51 -2.94
C LYS A 67 3.37 -20.55 -4.07
N SER A 68 4.16 -21.01 -5.04
CA SER A 68 4.61 -20.19 -6.17
C SER A 68 3.43 -19.69 -7.00
N ARG A 69 2.41 -20.54 -7.21
CA ARG A 69 1.18 -20.15 -7.93
C ARG A 69 0.41 -19.06 -7.20
N ILE A 70 0.12 -19.21 -5.91
CA ILE A 70 -0.65 -18.22 -5.15
C ILE A 70 0.16 -16.94 -4.95
N ILE A 71 1.47 -17.02 -4.72
CA ILE A 71 2.35 -15.83 -4.67
C ILE A 71 2.30 -15.07 -6.00
N SER A 72 2.25 -15.76 -7.15
CA SER A 72 2.06 -15.10 -8.46
C SER A 72 0.70 -14.40 -8.58
N GLN A 73 -0.38 -15.01 -8.08
CA GLN A 73 -1.73 -14.40 -8.05
C GLN A 73 -1.74 -13.13 -7.17
N LEU A 74 -1.25 -13.23 -5.93
CA LEU A 74 -1.21 -12.14 -4.94
C LEU A 74 -0.29 -10.97 -5.33
N ASN A 75 0.64 -11.19 -6.27
CA ASN A 75 1.48 -10.16 -6.88
C ASN A 75 0.87 -9.51 -8.13
N GLY A 76 -0.36 -9.87 -8.51
CA GLY A 76 -1.09 -9.27 -9.63
C GLY A 76 -1.32 -10.19 -10.82
N GLY A 77 -0.83 -11.44 -10.78
CA GLY A 77 -1.14 -12.49 -11.74
C GLY A 77 -2.55 -13.07 -11.57
N LEU A 78 -3.56 -12.22 -11.37
CA LEU A 78 -4.94 -12.63 -11.13
C LEU A 78 -5.44 -13.48 -12.31
N ILE A 79 -5.84 -14.71 -12.01
CA ILE A 79 -6.42 -15.64 -12.99
C ILE A 79 -7.90 -15.28 -13.18
N HIS A 80 -8.63 -15.26 -12.06
CA HIS A 80 -10.05 -14.97 -11.93
C HIS A 80 -10.33 -13.46 -11.92
N ILE A 81 -10.07 -12.77 -13.04
CA ILE A 81 -10.55 -11.38 -13.20
C ILE A 81 -12.07 -11.35 -13.42
N GLU A 82 -12.63 -12.39 -14.06
CA GLU A 82 -14.05 -12.50 -14.38
C GLU A 82 -14.96 -12.45 -13.15
N ASP A 83 -14.55 -13.13 -12.06
CA ASP A 83 -15.24 -13.15 -10.76
C ASP A 83 -15.05 -11.85 -9.94
N SER A 84 -14.15 -10.98 -10.38
CA SER A 84 -13.72 -9.81 -9.62
C SER A 84 -14.57 -8.57 -9.92
N ASN A 85 -14.68 -7.65 -8.96
CA ASN A 85 -15.35 -6.35 -9.17
C ASN A 85 -14.66 -5.46 -10.22
N ILE A 86 -13.51 -5.89 -10.76
CA ILE A 86 -12.72 -5.19 -11.77
C ILE A 86 -13.11 -5.64 -13.20
N ASN A 87 -13.90 -6.72 -13.35
CA ASN A 87 -14.23 -7.33 -14.64
C ASN A 87 -14.85 -6.35 -15.66
N SER A 88 -15.79 -5.50 -15.24
CA SER A 88 -16.41 -4.50 -16.13
C SER A 88 -15.40 -3.49 -16.71
N GLY A 89 -14.44 -3.06 -15.89
CA GLY A 89 -13.35 -2.20 -16.33
C GLY A 89 -12.37 -2.95 -17.24
N TYR A 90 -12.12 -4.23 -16.96
CA TYR A 90 -11.30 -5.10 -17.79
C TYR A 90 -11.88 -5.33 -19.18
N GLU A 91 -13.15 -5.73 -19.29
CA GLU A 91 -13.82 -5.90 -20.59
C GLU A 91 -13.89 -4.57 -21.36
N THR A 92 -14.12 -3.44 -20.69
CA THR A 92 -14.09 -2.12 -21.36
C THR A 92 -12.71 -1.80 -21.96
N VAL A 93 -11.62 -2.05 -21.22
CA VAL A 93 -10.24 -1.85 -21.71
C VAL A 93 -9.92 -2.85 -22.82
N PHE A 94 -10.27 -4.13 -22.66
CA PHE A 94 -10.01 -5.17 -23.65
C PHE A 94 -10.72 -4.86 -24.98
N ASN A 95 -12.00 -4.49 -24.95
CA ASN A 95 -12.76 -4.10 -26.14
C ASN A 95 -12.14 -2.88 -26.86
N ILE A 96 -11.66 -1.87 -26.13
CA ILE A 96 -10.97 -0.71 -26.73
C ILE A 96 -9.67 -1.15 -27.42
N LEU A 97 -8.86 -2.00 -26.79
CA LEU A 97 -7.62 -2.49 -27.36
C LEU A 97 -7.84 -3.43 -28.56
N GLU A 98 -8.84 -4.30 -28.50
CA GLU A 98 -9.21 -5.19 -29.59
C GLU A 98 -9.67 -4.41 -30.83
N LYS A 99 -10.45 -3.35 -30.66
CA LYS A 99 -10.84 -2.45 -31.76
C LYS A 99 -9.65 -1.74 -32.40
N THR A 100 -8.63 -1.36 -31.63
CA THR A 100 -7.41 -0.79 -32.20
C THR A 100 -6.58 -1.78 -33.01
N VAL A 101 -6.53 -3.06 -32.61
CA VAL A 101 -5.77 -4.07 -33.35
C VAL A 101 -6.55 -4.59 -34.57
N PHE A 102 -7.82 -4.95 -34.38
CA PHE A 102 -8.65 -5.57 -35.42
C PHE A 102 -9.33 -4.55 -36.34
N GLN A 103 -10.00 -3.52 -35.77
CA GLN A 103 -10.75 -2.52 -36.54
C GLN A 103 -9.90 -1.28 -36.91
N ARG A 104 -8.63 -1.26 -36.47
CA ARG A 104 -7.68 -0.13 -36.66
C ARG A 104 -8.24 1.21 -36.14
N GLU A 105 -9.12 1.17 -35.14
CA GLU A 105 -9.65 2.36 -34.48
C GLU A 105 -8.61 3.03 -33.57
N ARG A 106 -8.58 4.37 -33.57
CA ARG A 106 -7.71 5.20 -32.74
C ARG A 106 -8.44 5.63 -31.47
N HIS A 107 -7.83 5.44 -30.31
CA HIS A 107 -8.47 5.78 -29.03
C HIS A 107 -7.53 6.46 -28.03
N SER A 108 -8.10 7.25 -27.13
CA SER A 108 -7.40 7.71 -25.93
C SER A 108 -8.28 7.46 -24.71
N LEU A 109 -7.70 6.87 -23.67
CA LEU A 109 -8.41 6.42 -22.47
C LEU A 109 -7.63 6.85 -21.23
N LEU A 110 -8.32 7.41 -20.24
CA LEU A 110 -7.74 7.69 -18.92
C LEU A 110 -8.36 6.78 -17.86
N LEU A 111 -7.54 5.92 -17.27
CA LEU A 111 -7.92 4.99 -16.21
C LEU A 111 -7.63 5.63 -14.85
N VAL A 112 -8.69 6.03 -14.15
CA VAL A 112 -8.64 6.77 -12.89
C VAL A 112 -8.99 5.84 -11.73
N GLY A 113 -8.31 5.97 -10.60
CA GLY A 113 -8.69 5.28 -9.37
C GLY A 113 -7.62 5.37 -8.29
N PRO A 114 -7.88 4.93 -7.05
CA PRO A 114 -6.90 4.99 -5.97
C PRO A 114 -5.66 4.12 -6.26
N ARG A 115 -4.59 4.31 -5.47
CA ARG A 115 -3.42 3.40 -5.52
C ARG A 115 -3.86 1.98 -5.14
N SER A 116 -3.20 0.97 -5.72
CA SER A 116 -3.52 -0.45 -5.55
C SER A 116 -4.91 -0.90 -6.04
N SER A 117 -5.66 -0.09 -6.81
CA SER A 117 -6.98 -0.45 -7.34
C SER A 117 -6.97 -1.47 -8.50
N GLY A 118 -5.83 -2.04 -8.87
CA GLY A 118 -5.70 -2.99 -9.99
C GLY A 118 -5.54 -2.37 -11.39
N LYS A 119 -5.42 -1.04 -11.53
CA LYS A 119 -5.19 -0.32 -12.81
C LYS A 119 -4.25 -1.04 -13.78
N SER A 120 -2.98 -1.23 -13.40
CA SER A 120 -1.97 -1.84 -14.26
C SER A 120 -2.23 -3.34 -14.50
N THR A 121 -2.88 -4.02 -13.54
CA THR A 121 -3.29 -5.44 -13.69
C THR A 121 -4.35 -5.61 -14.78
N ILE A 122 -5.32 -4.69 -14.88
CA ILE A 122 -6.31 -4.67 -15.96
C ILE A 122 -5.61 -4.59 -17.32
N VAL A 123 -4.77 -3.57 -17.51
CA VAL A 123 -4.11 -3.30 -18.78
C VAL A 123 -3.19 -4.46 -19.15
N ASN A 124 -2.37 -4.94 -18.22
CA ASN A 124 -1.46 -6.06 -18.49
C ASN A 124 -2.23 -7.33 -18.85
N LYS A 125 -3.32 -7.68 -18.14
CA LYS A 125 -4.14 -8.85 -18.50
C LYS A 125 -4.83 -8.68 -19.87
N ALA A 126 -5.29 -7.47 -20.19
CA ALA A 126 -5.93 -7.20 -21.47
C ALA A 126 -4.92 -7.36 -22.61
N LEU A 127 -3.71 -6.82 -22.44
CA LEU A 127 -2.59 -7.02 -23.36
C LEU A 127 -2.17 -8.49 -23.47
N ASP A 128 -2.13 -9.25 -22.38
CA ASP A 128 -1.78 -10.68 -22.41
C ASP A 128 -2.84 -11.54 -23.12
N ARG A 129 -4.14 -11.20 -23.00
CA ARG A 129 -5.22 -11.83 -23.79
C ARG A 129 -5.10 -11.44 -25.26
N LEU A 130 -4.79 -10.17 -25.55
CA LEU A 130 -4.64 -9.64 -26.90
C LEU A 130 -3.44 -10.27 -27.63
N LYS A 131 -2.27 -10.39 -26.98
CA LYS A 131 -1.08 -11.07 -27.52
C LYS A 131 -1.34 -12.54 -27.87
N LYS A 132 -2.20 -13.22 -27.12
CA LYS A 132 -2.59 -14.62 -27.40
C LYS A 132 -3.55 -14.75 -28.58
N LYS A 133 -4.31 -13.70 -28.90
CA LYS A 133 -5.29 -13.69 -29.99
C LYS A 133 -4.68 -13.17 -31.31
N TYR A 134 -3.83 -12.15 -31.21
CA TYR A 134 -3.18 -11.46 -32.33
C TYR A 134 -1.67 -11.42 -32.08
N LEU A 135 -0.96 -12.46 -32.50
CA LEU A 135 0.49 -12.60 -32.33
C LEU A 135 1.21 -11.64 -33.29
N ASN A 136 2.20 -10.89 -32.78
CA ASN A 136 3.04 -9.94 -33.52
C ASN A 136 2.32 -8.82 -34.33
N GLU A 137 0.98 -8.76 -34.35
CA GLU A 137 0.22 -7.78 -35.12
C GLU A 137 0.33 -6.33 -34.62
N PHE A 138 0.68 -6.12 -33.34
CA PHE A 138 0.70 -4.80 -32.70
C PHE A 138 1.94 -4.59 -31.82
N LEU A 139 2.24 -3.32 -31.53
CA LEU A 139 3.33 -2.90 -30.66
C LEU A 139 2.80 -2.28 -29.37
N VAL A 140 3.53 -2.47 -28.27
CA VAL A 140 3.19 -1.90 -26.96
C VAL A 140 4.38 -1.11 -26.43
N ILE A 141 4.14 0.11 -25.98
CA ILE A 141 5.13 0.98 -25.36
C ILE A 141 4.68 1.31 -23.95
N HIS A 142 5.54 1.05 -22.96
CA HIS A 142 5.29 1.34 -21.55
C HIS A 142 6.15 2.52 -21.09
N LEU A 143 5.51 3.58 -20.63
CA LEU A 143 6.16 4.78 -20.09
C LEU A 143 5.73 4.96 -18.64
N ASN A 144 6.68 5.28 -17.76
CA ASN A 144 6.38 5.63 -16.37
C ASN A 144 6.90 7.03 -16.09
N ALA A 145 6.00 7.98 -15.82
CA ALA A 145 6.34 9.38 -15.58
C ALA A 145 7.09 9.61 -14.25
N SER A 146 7.26 8.57 -13.44
CA SER A 146 8.15 8.58 -12.25
C SER A 146 9.61 8.30 -12.59
N ILE A 147 9.86 7.62 -13.71
CA ILE A 147 11.20 7.28 -14.21
C ILE A 147 11.60 8.32 -15.27
N HIS A 148 10.66 8.68 -16.15
CA HIS A 148 10.83 9.68 -17.19
C HIS A 148 10.23 11.01 -16.71
N SER A 149 10.97 11.77 -15.91
CA SER A 149 10.52 13.11 -15.44
C SER A 149 10.38 14.10 -16.58
N ASP A 150 11.29 14.00 -17.55
CA ASP A 150 11.43 14.97 -18.63
C ASP A 150 10.94 14.35 -19.93
N ASP A 151 10.18 15.12 -20.72
CA ASP A 151 9.69 14.71 -22.05
C ASP A 151 10.82 14.09 -22.90
N ASN A 152 12.04 14.65 -22.86
CA ASN A 152 13.23 14.14 -23.56
C ASN A 152 13.60 12.70 -23.20
N THR A 153 13.51 12.34 -21.91
CA THR A 153 13.80 10.99 -21.43
C THR A 153 12.72 10.00 -21.87
N ALA A 154 11.46 10.45 -21.89
CA ALA A 154 10.35 9.67 -22.39
C ALA A 154 10.47 9.42 -23.90
N VAL A 155 10.82 10.42 -24.72
CA VAL A 155 11.01 10.24 -26.18
C VAL A 155 12.13 9.26 -26.49
N ARG A 156 13.26 9.33 -25.77
CA ARG A 156 14.36 8.37 -25.92
C ARG A 156 13.91 6.94 -25.59
N GLU A 157 13.10 6.77 -24.55
CA GLU A 157 12.57 5.45 -24.18
C GLU A 157 11.55 4.92 -25.21
N ILE A 158 10.71 5.78 -25.79
CA ILE A 158 9.81 5.42 -26.90
C ILE A 158 10.63 4.89 -28.08
N ALA A 159 11.67 5.63 -28.50
CA ALA A 159 12.57 5.22 -29.57
C ALA A 159 13.23 3.86 -29.26
N ARG A 160 13.79 3.71 -28.07
CA ARG A 160 14.47 2.48 -27.62
C ARG A 160 13.55 1.26 -27.58
N GLN A 161 12.31 1.42 -27.12
CA GLN A 161 11.33 0.32 -27.11
C GLN A 161 10.91 -0.07 -28.54
N LEU A 162 10.72 0.90 -29.43
CA LEU A 162 10.42 0.64 -30.83
C LEU A 162 11.56 -0.10 -31.55
N ASP A 163 12.80 0.38 -31.43
CA ASP A 163 13.99 -0.25 -32.01
C ASP A 163 14.11 -1.72 -31.57
N LEU A 164 13.86 -2.01 -30.29
CA LEU A 164 13.89 -3.38 -29.76
C LEU A 164 12.75 -4.25 -30.28
N THR A 165 11.55 -3.71 -30.45
CA THR A 165 10.43 -4.47 -31.02
C THR A 165 10.58 -4.72 -32.52
N THR A 166 11.13 -3.76 -33.27
CA THR A 166 11.38 -3.90 -34.71
C THR A 166 12.47 -4.93 -34.98
N LYS A 167 13.58 -4.91 -34.22
CA LYS A 167 14.66 -5.92 -34.33
C LYS A 167 14.16 -7.33 -34.08
N ARG A 168 13.34 -7.54 -33.05
CA ARG A 168 12.73 -8.86 -32.77
C ARG A 168 11.88 -9.40 -33.91
N LYS A 169 11.20 -8.55 -34.68
CA LYS A 169 10.46 -9.00 -35.87
C LYS A 169 11.41 -9.43 -36.99
N SER A 170 12.48 -8.68 -37.25
CA SER A 170 13.44 -9.06 -38.30
C SER A 170 14.23 -10.34 -37.98
N ASP A 171 14.53 -10.58 -36.70
CA ASP A 171 15.26 -11.77 -36.25
C ASP A 171 14.45 -13.08 -36.41
N GLU A 172 13.11 -13.00 -36.56
CA GLU A 172 12.22 -14.15 -36.81
C GLU A 172 12.01 -14.43 -38.31
N GLU A 173 12.25 -13.47 -39.21
CA GLU A 173 11.89 -13.58 -40.63
C GLU A 173 13.06 -13.74 -41.62
N ASP A 174 14.27 -13.19 -41.39
CA ASP A 174 15.37 -13.34 -42.36
C ASP A 174 16.79 -13.16 -41.81
N VAL A 175 17.64 -14.19 -41.97
CA VAL A 175 19.07 -14.20 -41.53
C VAL A 175 19.98 -13.38 -42.48
N ALA A 176 19.49 -13.01 -43.67
CA ALA A 176 20.34 -12.57 -44.79
C ALA A 176 20.54 -11.04 -44.94
N SER A 177 19.83 -10.18 -44.20
CA SER A 177 19.83 -8.72 -44.44
C SER A 177 20.35 -7.86 -43.26
N SER A 178 21.11 -8.46 -42.34
CA SER A 178 21.63 -7.84 -41.11
C SER A 178 22.71 -6.75 -41.32
N ALA A 179 23.33 -6.66 -42.50
CA ALA A 179 24.48 -5.77 -42.76
C ALA A 179 24.12 -4.31 -43.10
N TYR A 180 22.93 -4.04 -43.66
CA TYR A 180 22.61 -2.72 -44.27
C TYR A 180 21.67 -1.82 -43.47
N ARG A 181 21.15 -2.27 -42.32
CA ARG A 181 20.28 -1.46 -41.42
C ARG A 181 21.00 -0.92 -40.17
N HIS A 182 22.33 -0.98 -40.12
CA HIS A 182 23.10 -0.70 -38.90
C HIS A 182 23.33 0.80 -38.58
N GLU A 183 22.78 1.73 -39.37
CA GLU A 183 22.99 3.18 -39.20
C GLU A 183 21.68 3.99 -39.05
N PHE A 184 20.65 3.42 -38.43
CA PHE A 184 19.48 4.19 -37.98
C PHE A 184 19.34 4.16 -36.44
N THR A 185 20.38 4.62 -35.73
CA THR A 185 20.27 4.89 -34.29
C THR A 185 19.33 6.09 -34.06
N ILE A 186 18.06 5.81 -33.78
CA ILE A 186 17.01 6.84 -33.56
C ILE A 186 17.41 7.81 -32.42
N GLU A 187 18.21 7.35 -31.46
CA GLU A 187 18.66 8.12 -30.28
C GLU A 187 19.42 9.43 -30.54
N ARG A 188 19.86 9.73 -31.77
CA ARG A 188 20.80 10.84 -32.06
C ARG A 188 20.17 12.16 -32.56
N LYS A 189 18.85 12.25 -32.74
CA LYS A 189 18.20 13.43 -33.37
C LYS A 189 17.27 14.20 -32.42
N SER A 190 16.88 15.41 -32.82
CA SER A 190 16.11 16.33 -31.97
C SER A 190 14.70 15.80 -31.67
N ILE A 191 14.11 16.20 -30.53
CA ILE A 191 12.85 15.64 -29.97
C ILE A 191 11.72 15.51 -31.00
N HIS A 192 11.49 16.56 -31.79
CA HIS A 192 10.46 16.61 -32.82
C HIS A 192 10.81 15.73 -34.03
N GLU A 193 12.08 15.72 -34.42
CA GLU A 193 12.61 14.89 -35.50
C GLU A 193 12.60 13.41 -35.12
N THR A 194 12.85 13.04 -33.85
CA THR A 194 12.71 11.66 -33.36
C THR A 194 11.28 11.16 -33.46
N PHE A 195 10.27 11.96 -33.09
CA PHE A 195 8.87 11.54 -33.24
C PHE A 195 8.45 11.40 -34.71
N ALA A 196 8.82 12.37 -35.56
CA ALA A 196 8.56 12.26 -37.00
C ALA A 196 9.28 11.06 -37.63
N ASN A 197 10.54 10.81 -37.27
CA ASN A 197 11.31 9.66 -37.74
C ASN A 197 10.76 8.34 -37.20
N ILE A 198 10.26 8.28 -35.97
CA ILE A 198 9.56 7.10 -35.41
C ILE A 198 8.35 6.75 -36.29
N LEU A 199 7.55 7.75 -36.66
CA LEU A 199 6.36 7.53 -37.50
C LEU A 199 6.74 7.15 -38.93
N ASN A 200 7.77 7.80 -39.50
CA ASN A 200 8.32 7.44 -40.80
C ASN A 200 8.91 6.02 -40.82
N VAL A 201 9.60 5.57 -39.76
CA VAL A 201 10.10 4.19 -39.66
C VAL A 201 8.93 3.20 -39.58
N LEU A 202 7.86 3.54 -38.85
CA LEU A 202 6.65 2.70 -38.76
C LEU A 202 5.81 2.69 -40.05
N SER A 203 5.90 3.72 -40.90
CA SER A 203 5.28 3.72 -42.24
C SER A 203 6.15 3.01 -43.28
N ILE A 204 7.45 3.31 -43.32
CA ILE A 204 8.40 2.76 -44.31
C ILE A 204 8.58 1.24 -44.13
N SER A 205 8.53 0.73 -42.89
CA SER A 205 8.71 -0.72 -42.63
C SER A 205 7.60 -1.61 -43.22
N LEU A 206 6.56 -1.03 -43.82
CA LEU A 206 5.38 -1.72 -44.34
C LEU A 206 5.03 -1.34 -45.80
N GLU A 207 5.89 -0.57 -46.48
CA GLU A 207 5.68 -0.21 -47.90
C GLU A 207 5.77 -1.41 -48.87
N ASN A 208 6.32 -2.54 -48.41
CA ASN A 208 6.42 -3.79 -49.17
C ASN A 208 5.14 -4.66 -49.13
N VAL A 209 4.04 -4.19 -48.52
CA VAL A 209 2.78 -4.94 -48.42
C VAL A 209 1.72 -4.28 -49.32
N GLU A 210 1.24 -5.01 -50.32
CA GLU A 210 0.31 -4.50 -51.35
C GLU A 210 -1.09 -4.12 -50.80
N ASP A 211 -1.44 -4.60 -49.60
CA ASP A 211 -2.69 -4.25 -48.91
C ASP A 211 -2.64 -2.84 -48.29
N LEU A 212 -3.32 -1.89 -48.94
CA LEU A 212 -3.45 -0.49 -48.46
C LEU A 212 -3.94 -0.37 -47.01
N GLU A 213 -4.77 -1.30 -46.52
CA GLU A 213 -5.32 -1.30 -45.16
C GLU A 213 -4.33 -1.81 -44.09
N LYS A 214 -3.25 -2.51 -44.48
CA LYS A 214 -2.25 -3.08 -43.54
C LYS A 214 -1.02 -2.20 -43.33
N LYS A 215 -0.95 -1.03 -44.00
CA LYS A 215 0.23 -0.14 -44.04
C LYS A 215 0.81 0.33 -42.71
N HIS A 216 0.09 0.23 -41.59
CA HIS A 216 0.56 0.68 -40.29
C HIS A 216 0.30 -0.35 -39.18
N THR A 217 1.35 -0.77 -38.49
CA THR A 217 1.24 -1.63 -37.29
C THR A 217 0.59 -0.83 -36.15
N PRO A 218 -0.46 -1.35 -35.47
CA PRO A 218 -1.11 -0.63 -34.37
C PRO A 218 -0.19 -0.48 -33.16
N LEU A 219 -0.30 0.66 -32.49
CA LEU A 219 0.60 1.06 -31.42
C LEU A 219 -0.17 1.42 -30.14
N ILE A 220 0.12 0.71 -29.05
CA ILE A 220 -0.53 0.90 -27.76
C ILE A 220 0.47 1.54 -26.79
N PHE A 221 0.23 2.79 -26.40
CA PHE A 221 0.96 3.46 -25.33
C PHE A 221 0.27 3.24 -23.98
N VAL A 222 1.03 2.83 -22.97
CA VAL A 222 0.58 2.74 -21.57
C VAL A 222 1.44 3.68 -20.73
N ILE A 223 0.82 4.68 -20.09
CA ILE A 223 1.49 5.75 -19.36
C ILE A 223 1.15 5.68 -17.87
N ASP A 224 2.08 5.21 -17.04
CA ASP A 224 1.97 5.17 -15.57
C ASP A 224 2.28 6.54 -14.93
N GLU A 225 1.51 6.90 -13.89
CA GLU A 225 1.53 8.17 -13.16
C GLU A 225 1.39 9.40 -14.08
N PHE A 226 0.44 9.32 -15.01
CA PHE A 226 0.10 10.34 -16.02
C PHE A 226 0.06 11.78 -15.51
N GLU A 227 -0.38 11.98 -14.25
CA GLU A 227 -0.41 13.28 -13.57
C GLU A 227 0.94 14.02 -13.49
N LYS A 228 2.07 13.32 -13.62
CA LYS A 228 3.39 13.96 -13.63
C LYS A 228 3.67 14.67 -14.94
N PHE A 229 3.33 14.07 -16.09
CA PHE A 229 3.43 14.75 -17.39
C PHE A 229 2.49 15.95 -17.52
N THR A 230 1.38 15.99 -16.78
CA THR A 230 0.55 17.21 -16.68
C THR A 230 1.19 18.34 -15.87
N SER A 231 2.21 18.04 -15.06
CA SER A 231 2.89 19.04 -14.20
C SER A 231 4.01 19.79 -14.94
N ASN A 232 4.44 19.32 -16.11
CA ASN A 232 5.48 19.97 -16.92
C ASN A 232 4.88 21.16 -17.71
N ASN A 233 5.51 22.34 -17.60
CA ASN A 233 5.05 23.66 -18.15
C ASN A 233 4.74 23.74 -19.67
N LYS A 234 4.88 22.65 -20.43
CA LYS A 234 4.60 22.63 -21.88
C LYS A 234 3.83 21.39 -22.37
N GLN A 235 3.62 20.38 -21.51
CA GLN A 235 2.88 19.13 -21.81
C GLN A 235 3.12 18.54 -23.22
N THR A 236 4.34 18.64 -23.75
CA THR A 236 4.59 18.48 -25.20
C THR A 236 4.45 17.03 -25.63
N LEU A 237 4.93 16.09 -24.81
CA LEU A 237 4.72 14.67 -25.01
C LEU A 237 3.23 14.31 -25.10
N LEU A 238 2.42 14.81 -24.17
CA LEU A 238 0.98 14.52 -24.12
C LEU A 238 0.23 15.15 -25.29
N TYR A 239 0.61 16.38 -25.67
CA TYR A 239 0.08 17.04 -26.86
C TYR A 239 0.32 16.19 -28.11
N ASN A 240 1.55 15.76 -28.35
CA ASN A 240 1.91 14.96 -29.53
C ASN A 240 1.16 13.62 -29.56
N LEU A 241 1.21 12.84 -28.47
CA LEU A 241 0.58 11.51 -28.43
C LEU A 241 -0.95 11.57 -28.60
N LEU A 242 -1.61 12.59 -28.02
CA LEU A 242 -3.06 12.74 -28.15
C LEU A 242 -3.47 13.33 -29.50
N ASP A 243 -2.71 14.28 -30.07
CA ASP A 243 -2.91 14.77 -31.45
C ASP A 243 -2.81 13.62 -32.46
N MET A 244 -1.80 12.75 -32.31
CA MET A 244 -1.63 11.56 -33.14
C MET A 244 -2.81 10.59 -32.98
N SER A 245 -3.34 10.39 -31.77
CA SER A 245 -4.53 9.54 -31.53
C SER A 245 -5.82 10.09 -32.15
N GLN A 246 -5.83 11.36 -32.59
CA GLN A 246 -7.00 12.00 -33.21
C GLN A 246 -6.82 12.20 -34.73
N ASN A 247 -5.64 12.67 -35.15
CA ASN A 247 -5.43 13.26 -36.47
C ASN A 247 -4.49 12.45 -37.39
N SER A 248 -3.76 11.45 -36.89
CA SER A 248 -2.85 10.64 -37.71
C SER A 248 -3.51 9.38 -38.27
N ASP A 249 -3.08 8.91 -39.44
CA ASP A 249 -3.60 7.69 -40.09
C ASP A 249 -3.13 6.38 -39.42
N ILE A 250 -2.20 6.48 -38.46
CA ILE A 250 -1.65 5.34 -37.74
C ILE A 250 -2.64 4.92 -36.63
N PRO A 251 -2.98 3.62 -36.50
CA PRO A 251 -3.87 3.11 -35.47
C PRO A 251 -3.19 3.13 -34.09
N ILE A 252 -3.34 4.24 -33.37
CA ILE A 252 -2.72 4.49 -32.07
C ILE A 252 -3.76 4.49 -30.97
N THR A 253 -3.46 3.80 -29.87
CA THR A 253 -4.21 3.90 -28.61
C THR A 253 -3.35 4.34 -27.43
N VAL A 254 -3.78 5.38 -26.73
CA VAL A 254 -3.08 5.95 -25.57
C VAL A 254 -3.88 5.68 -24.29
N ILE A 255 -3.32 4.90 -23.38
CA ILE A 255 -3.91 4.60 -22.06
C ILE A 255 -3.08 5.32 -20.98
N GLY A 256 -3.67 6.35 -20.37
CA GLY A 256 -3.13 6.99 -19.17
C GLY A 256 -3.59 6.29 -17.90
N LEU A 257 -2.68 5.96 -16.99
CA LEU A 257 -2.96 5.41 -15.67
C LEU A 257 -2.67 6.47 -14.61
N THR A 258 -3.69 6.89 -13.85
CA THR A 258 -3.56 7.98 -12.88
C THR A 258 -4.18 7.67 -11.52
N THR A 259 -3.69 8.36 -10.49
CA THR A 259 -4.28 8.35 -9.14
C THR A 259 -5.11 9.59 -8.85
N LYS A 260 -4.93 10.69 -9.61
CA LYS A 260 -5.66 11.94 -9.43
C LYS A 260 -6.96 11.92 -10.23
N ILE A 261 -8.08 12.16 -9.57
CA ILE A 261 -9.39 12.30 -10.23
C ILE A 261 -9.38 13.51 -11.18
N ASN A 262 -8.81 14.63 -10.73
CA ASN A 262 -8.69 15.87 -11.49
C ASN A 262 -7.53 15.86 -12.51
N ALA A 263 -7.01 14.70 -12.90
CA ALA A 263 -5.93 14.61 -13.89
C ALA A 263 -6.32 15.22 -15.24
N ARG A 264 -7.61 15.23 -15.58
CA ARG A 264 -8.15 15.93 -16.75
C ARG A 264 -7.98 17.44 -16.67
N ASP A 265 -8.28 18.03 -15.51
CA ASP A 265 -8.31 19.49 -15.33
C ASP A 265 -6.90 20.09 -15.30
N ASN A 266 -5.90 19.27 -14.93
CA ASN A 266 -4.48 19.62 -15.03
C ASN A 266 -3.97 19.64 -16.48
N MET A 267 -4.72 19.13 -17.47
CA MET A 267 -4.31 19.21 -18.88
C MET A 267 -4.58 20.61 -19.45
N GLU A 268 -3.62 21.15 -20.19
CA GLU A 268 -3.80 22.40 -20.92
C GLU A 268 -4.99 22.30 -21.90
N LYS A 269 -5.69 23.42 -22.16
CA LYS A 269 -6.85 23.46 -23.08
C LYS A 269 -6.56 22.81 -24.44
N ARG A 270 -5.37 23.04 -25.01
CA ARG A 270 -4.96 22.47 -26.32
C ARG A 270 -4.73 20.95 -26.30
N VAL A 271 -4.44 20.37 -25.14
CA VAL A 271 -4.25 18.93 -24.90
C VAL A 271 -5.59 18.26 -24.58
N ASN A 272 -6.39 18.85 -23.68
CA ASN A 272 -7.74 18.37 -23.33
C ASN A 272 -8.69 18.37 -24.54
N SER A 273 -8.52 19.31 -25.49
CA SER A 273 -9.23 19.35 -26.78
C SER A 273 -8.93 18.17 -27.72
N ARG A 274 -7.81 17.47 -27.53
CA ARG A 274 -7.36 16.31 -28.34
C ARG A 274 -7.65 14.97 -27.68
N PHE A 275 -7.96 14.99 -26.40
CA PHE A 275 -8.35 13.81 -25.66
C PHE A 275 -9.78 13.40 -26.02
N SER A 276 -10.04 12.11 -26.24
CA SER A 276 -11.38 11.59 -26.61
C SER A 276 -12.42 11.70 -25.49
N GLN A 277 -12.04 12.26 -24.34
CA GLN A 277 -12.84 12.48 -23.14
C GLN A 277 -13.30 11.19 -22.42
N ARG A 278 -12.85 10.02 -22.89
CA ARG A 278 -13.17 8.71 -22.28
C ARG A 278 -12.36 8.51 -21.00
N ILE A 279 -13.05 8.60 -19.86
CA ILE A 279 -12.49 8.33 -18.54
C ILE A 279 -13.16 7.07 -17.98
N LEU A 280 -12.36 6.10 -17.55
CA LEU A 280 -12.82 4.89 -16.89
C LEU A 280 -12.36 4.93 -15.43
N THR A 281 -13.32 5.04 -14.51
CA THR A 281 -13.05 5.12 -13.07
C THR A 281 -13.17 3.74 -12.43
N ILE A 282 -12.10 3.27 -11.80
CA ILE A 282 -12.11 2.04 -10.99
C ILE A 282 -12.40 2.43 -9.54
N SER A 283 -13.65 2.22 -9.14
CA SER A 283 -14.09 2.40 -7.77
C SER A 283 -13.65 1.23 -6.88
N PRO A 284 -13.24 1.48 -5.61
CA PRO A 284 -13.11 0.42 -4.63
C PRO A 284 -14.48 -0.21 -4.33
N THR A 285 -14.47 -1.43 -3.80
CA THR A 285 -15.70 -2.17 -3.51
C THR A 285 -16.48 -1.55 -2.35
N MET A 286 -17.77 -1.34 -2.56
CA MET A 286 -18.65 -0.65 -1.60
C MET A 286 -19.34 -1.58 -0.60
N LYS A 287 -19.42 -2.89 -0.89
CA LYS A 287 -20.02 -3.90 -0.01
C LYS A 287 -18.95 -4.83 0.56
N TYR A 288 -19.11 -5.22 1.82
CA TYR A 288 -18.18 -6.13 2.49
C TYR A 288 -18.13 -7.55 1.89
N PRO A 289 -19.26 -8.20 1.52
CA PRO A 289 -19.23 -9.52 0.88
C PRO A 289 -18.45 -9.54 -0.44
N ASP A 290 -18.58 -8.49 -1.27
CA ASP A 290 -17.84 -8.36 -2.53
C ASP A 290 -16.33 -8.24 -2.28
N PHE A 291 -15.94 -7.46 -1.26
CA PHE A 291 -14.55 -7.31 -0.84
C PHE A 291 -13.97 -8.64 -0.35
N LEU A 292 -14.72 -9.38 0.45
CA LEU A 292 -14.33 -10.69 0.95
C LEU A 292 -14.20 -11.72 -0.19
N ARG A 293 -15.10 -11.70 -1.18
CA ARG A 293 -15.04 -12.53 -2.39
C ARG A 293 -13.76 -12.27 -3.19
N ASN A 294 -13.37 -11.00 -3.38
CA ASN A 294 -12.15 -10.63 -4.09
C ASN A 294 -10.88 -10.98 -3.31
N ALA A 295 -10.89 -10.90 -1.98
CA ALA A 295 -9.79 -11.38 -1.14
C ALA A 295 -9.65 -12.91 -1.22
N LYS A 296 -10.78 -13.63 -1.21
CA LYS A 296 -10.85 -15.10 -1.35
C LYS A 296 -10.37 -15.57 -2.73
N SER A 297 -10.77 -14.91 -3.82
CA SER A 297 -10.34 -15.30 -5.18
C SER A 297 -8.84 -15.16 -5.44
N GLY A 298 -8.14 -14.32 -4.67
CA GLY A 298 -6.67 -14.25 -4.69
C GLY A 298 -5.93 -15.41 -4.01
N LEU A 299 -6.66 -16.31 -3.33
CA LEU A 299 -6.13 -17.51 -2.64
C LEU A 299 -6.62 -18.83 -3.24
N LEU A 300 -7.58 -18.78 -4.17
CA LEU A 300 -8.15 -19.96 -4.83
C LEU A 300 -7.30 -20.38 -6.04
N LEU A 301 -7.12 -21.69 -6.18
CA LEU A 301 -6.46 -22.31 -7.32
C LEU A 301 -7.47 -22.56 -8.44
N SER A 302 -7.11 -22.20 -9.67
CA SER A 302 -7.91 -22.44 -10.87
C SER A 302 -7.89 -23.92 -11.27
N GLU A 303 -8.99 -24.45 -11.78
CA GLU A 303 -9.11 -25.87 -12.18
C GLU A 303 -8.07 -26.28 -13.24
N SER A 304 -7.75 -25.37 -14.16
CA SER A 304 -6.67 -25.53 -15.16
C SER A 304 -5.26 -25.66 -14.56
N PHE A 305 -5.05 -25.27 -13.30
CA PHE A 305 -3.80 -25.49 -12.57
C PHE A 305 -3.83 -26.80 -11.78
N LEU A 306 -5.00 -27.22 -11.27
CA LEU A 306 -5.16 -28.50 -10.57
C LEU A 306 -4.77 -29.69 -11.47
N GLY A 307 -5.13 -29.64 -12.76
CA GLY A 307 -4.73 -30.65 -13.75
C GLY A 307 -3.25 -30.64 -14.15
N LEU A 308 -2.46 -29.69 -13.62
CA LEU A 308 -1.01 -29.58 -13.87
C LEU A 308 -0.15 -30.01 -12.66
N MET A 309 -0.79 -30.45 -11.57
CA MET A 309 -0.13 -30.89 -10.33
C MET A 309 0.04 -32.40 -10.31
N ASP A 310 1.09 -32.89 -9.63
CA ASP A 310 1.32 -34.33 -9.45
C ASP A 310 0.18 -34.95 -8.62
N LEU A 311 -0.40 -34.18 -7.69
CA LEU A 311 -1.57 -34.56 -6.88
C LEU A 311 -2.69 -33.49 -6.96
N PRO A 312 -3.71 -33.65 -7.84
CA PRO A 312 -4.80 -32.69 -7.99
C PRO A 312 -5.68 -32.58 -6.73
N ASP A 313 -5.74 -33.62 -5.91
CA ASP A 313 -6.58 -33.66 -4.71
C ASP A 313 -6.06 -32.74 -3.59
N TYR A 314 -4.74 -32.52 -3.50
CA TYR A 314 -4.19 -31.52 -2.57
C TYR A 314 -4.68 -30.11 -2.89
N GLY A 315 -4.76 -29.73 -4.17
CA GLY A 315 -5.31 -28.44 -4.59
C GLY A 315 -6.81 -28.29 -4.37
N LYS A 316 -7.58 -29.39 -4.35
CA LYS A 316 -8.99 -29.41 -3.93
C LYS A 316 -9.11 -29.18 -2.42
N VAL A 317 -8.38 -29.94 -1.61
CA VAL A 317 -8.32 -29.80 -0.14
C VAL A 317 -7.88 -28.38 0.26
N TRP A 318 -6.93 -27.79 -0.47
CA TRP A 318 -6.56 -26.38 -0.32
C TRP A 318 -7.75 -25.44 -0.54
N ASN A 319 -8.43 -25.56 -1.68
CA ASN A 319 -9.57 -24.71 -2.03
C ASN A 319 -10.73 -24.86 -1.04
N GLU A 320 -11.00 -26.08 -0.54
CA GLU A 320 -11.99 -26.34 0.50
C GLU A 320 -11.60 -25.73 1.83
N ASN A 321 -10.34 -25.85 2.26
CA ASN A 321 -9.88 -25.19 3.48
C ASN A 321 -9.97 -23.66 3.39
N VAL A 322 -9.56 -23.07 2.27
CA VAL A 322 -9.74 -21.63 2.02
C VAL A 322 -11.22 -21.27 2.13
N LYS A 323 -12.13 -21.99 1.46
CA LYS A 323 -13.59 -21.78 1.61
C LYS A 323 -14.03 -21.81 3.07
N ASN A 324 -13.67 -22.86 3.81
CA ASN A 324 -14.00 -23.04 5.22
C ASN A 324 -13.48 -21.91 6.13
N ILE A 325 -12.27 -21.39 5.91
CA ILE A 325 -11.70 -20.28 6.71
C ILE A 325 -12.48 -18.97 6.52
N PHE A 326 -12.91 -18.70 5.29
CA PHE A 326 -13.73 -17.52 4.97
C PHE A 326 -15.21 -17.69 5.34
N GLU A 327 -15.71 -18.94 5.41
CA GLU A 327 -17.12 -19.26 5.71
C GLU A 327 -17.40 -19.46 7.21
N LYS A 328 -16.40 -19.76 8.05
CA LYS A 328 -16.53 -19.91 9.52
C LYS A 328 -16.86 -18.63 10.32
N GLY A 329 -17.44 -17.63 9.67
CA GLY A 329 -18.22 -16.58 10.33
C GLY A 329 -17.47 -15.44 11.01
N GLU A 330 -18.24 -14.59 11.69
CA GLU A 330 -17.90 -13.23 12.14
C GLU A 330 -16.82 -13.17 13.23
N GLY A 331 -16.46 -14.30 13.85
CA GLY A 331 -15.40 -14.42 14.86
C GLY A 331 -14.01 -14.81 14.33
N SER A 332 -13.85 -15.15 13.04
CA SER A 332 -12.55 -15.50 12.48
C SER A 332 -11.61 -14.28 12.44
N LEU A 333 -10.40 -14.42 12.99
CA LEU A 333 -9.38 -13.34 13.02
C LEU A 333 -9.06 -12.80 11.61
N LEU A 334 -9.12 -13.65 10.58
CA LEU A 334 -8.95 -13.25 9.19
C LEU A 334 -10.12 -12.37 8.72
N ASN A 335 -11.35 -12.72 9.10
CA ASN A 335 -12.55 -11.93 8.82
C ASN A 335 -12.49 -10.58 9.56
N THR A 336 -12.04 -10.53 10.82
CA THR A 336 -11.78 -9.28 11.55
C THR A 336 -10.72 -8.41 10.86
N LEU A 337 -9.65 -9.00 10.32
CA LEU A 337 -8.65 -8.27 9.54
C LEU A 337 -9.23 -7.71 8.23
N CYS A 338 -9.98 -8.51 7.48
CA CYS A 338 -10.64 -8.07 6.25
C CYS A 338 -11.63 -6.94 6.53
N LEU A 339 -12.45 -7.05 7.59
CA LEU A 339 -13.40 -6.03 8.03
C LEU A 339 -12.70 -4.74 8.47
N ARG A 340 -11.61 -4.85 9.26
CA ARG A 340 -10.78 -3.71 9.65
C ARG A 340 -10.25 -2.99 8.41
N ASN A 341 -9.63 -3.71 7.48
CA ASN A 341 -9.09 -3.12 6.25
C ASN A 341 -10.19 -2.46 5.39
N PHE A 342 -11.34 -3.13 5.26
CA PHE A 342 -12.50 -2.59 4.53
C PHE A 342 -13.04 -1.29 5.15
N ASN A 343 -13.00 -1.15 6.48
CA ASN A 343 -13.41 0.06 7.17
C ASN A 343 -12.35 1.16 7.16
N THR A 344 -11.04 0.83 7.07
CA THR A 344 -9.95 1.82 7.12
C THR A 344 -9.42 2.27 5.76
N THR A 345 -8.99 1.35 4.89
CA THR A 345 -8.16 1.65 3.70
C THR A 345 -8.71 1.06 2.41
N LYS A 346 -9.52 -0.01 2.47
CA LYS A 346 -10.04 -0.78 1.32
C LYS A 346 -8.94 -1.22 0.34
N ASN A 347 -7.74 -1.47 0.85
CA ASN A 347 -6.54 -1.71 0.05
C ASN A 347 -6.16 -3.20 0.03
N TYR A 348 -6.57 -3.88 -1.05
CA TYR A 348 -6.24 -5.30 -1.29
C TYR A 348 -4.75 -5.63 -1.18
N ARG A 349 -3.83 -4.69 -1.47
CA ARG A 349 -2.39 -4.95 -1.38
C ARG A 349 -1.92 -5.19 0.06
N GLU A 350 -2.53 -4.53 1.05
CA GLU A 350 -2.22 -4.74 2.47
C GLU A 350 -2.60 -6.16 2.90
N ILE A 351 -3.82 -6.60 2.56
CA ILE A 351 -4.29 -7.96 2.82
C ILE A 351 -3.43 -9.00 2.09
N ASN A 352 -3.16 -8.79 0.80
CA ASN A 352 -2.34 -9.70 -0.01
C ASN A 352 -0.92 -9.83 0.55
N ASN A 353 -0.38 -8.81 1.21
CA ASN A 353 0.93 -8.89 1.87
C ASN A 353 0.87 -9.74 3.15
N VAL A 354 -0.20 -9.63 3.95
CA VAL A 354 -0.43 -10.54 5.10
C VAL A 354 -0.61 -11.99 4.61
N PHE A 355 -1.35 -12.21 3.53
CA PHE A 355 -1.50 -13.52 2.89
C PHE A 355 -0.16 -14.10 2.40
N LYS A 356 0.75 -13.30 1.84
CA LYS A 356 2.10 -13.77 1.46
C LYS A 356 2.91 -14.26 2.67
N VAL A 357 2.79 -13.61 3.83
CA VAL A 357 3.47 -14.06 5.05
C VAL A 357 2.83 -15.34 5.58
N LEU A 358 1.49 -15.45 5.59
CA LEU A 358 0.78 -16.70 5.90
C LEU A 358 1.22 -17.88 5.00
N LEU A 359 1.38 -17.64 3.69
CA LEU A 359 1.86 -18.65 2.75
C LEU A 359 3.32 -19.08 2.99
N SER A 360 4.12 -18.24 3.67
CA SER A 360 5.51 -18.60 3.97
C SER A 360 5.61 -19.68 5.06
N GLU A 361 4.70 -19.68 6.04
CA GLU A 361 4.67 -20.62 7.19
C GLU A 361 4.14 -22.02 6.86
N ILE A 362 3.53 -22.22 5.68
CA ILE A 362 3.07 -23.54 5.21
C ILE A 362 4.29 -24.47 5.01
N SER A 363 4.19 -25.73 5.40
CA SER A 363 5.24 -26.75 5.24
C SER A 363 4.62 -28.10 4.87
N THR A 364 5.42 -29.14 4.60
CA THR A 364 4.93 -30.53 4.53
C THR A 364 4.15 -30.94 5.77
N ASP A 365 4.59 -30.43 6.92
CA ASP A 365 4.06 -30.79 8.24
C ASP A 365 2.83 -29.95 8.61
N ARG A 366 2.59 -28.86 7.86
CA ARG A 366 1.43 -27.96 7.94
C ARG A 366 1.04 -27.51 6.53
N PRO A 367 0.43 -28.38 5.72
CA PRO A 367 0.13 -28.11 4.31
C PRO A 367 -1.14 -27.25 4.11
N VAL A 368 -1.72 -26.77 5.20
CA VAL A 368 -3.04 -26.14 5.25
C VAL A 368 -2.93 -24.85 6.07
N LEU A 369 -3.64 -23.79 5.66
CA LEU A 369 -3.70 -22.53 6.43
C LEU A 369 -4.36 -22.79 7.80
N ASP A 370 -3.69 -22.36 8.86
CA ASP A 370 -4.19 -22.40 10.24
C ASP A 370 -4.37 -20.98 10.80
N ASN A 371 -5.36 -20.79 11.66
CA ASN A 371 -5.65 -19.54 12.36
C ASN A 371 -4.73 -19.31 13.57
N SER A 372 -4.08 -20.35 14.10
CA SER A 372 -3.38 -20.30 15.40
C SER A 372 -2.23 -19.28 15.46
N GLY A 373 -1.54 -19.01 14.35
CA GLY A 373 -0.44 -18.04 14.26
C GLY A 373 -0.83 -16.67 13.68
N LEU A 374 -2.10 -16.49 13.31
CA LEU A 374 -2.53 -15.36 12.48
C LEU A 374 -2.37 -14.00 13.20
N ASN A 375 -2.57 -13.95 14.52
CA ASN A 375 -2.34 -12.73 15.32
C ASN A 375 -0.87 -12.27 15.29
N ASP A 376 0.08 -13.20 15.45
CA ASP A 376 1.51 -12.86 15.46
C ASP A 376 1.99 -12.44 14.06
N ILE A 377 1.41 -13.00 13.00
CA ILE A 377 1.62 -12.52 11.63
C ILE A 377 1.06 -11.11 11.46
N ILE A 378 -0.18 -10.85 11.89
CA ILE A 378 -0.78 -9.50 11.79
C ILE A 378 0.06 -8.47 12.54
N TRP A 379 0.51 -8.79 13.76
CA TRP A 379 1.35 -7.91 14.55
C TRP A 379 2.69 -7.63 13.85
N ARG A 380 3.36 -8.66 13.32
CA ARG A 380 4.57 -8.49 12.50
C ARG A 380 4.31 -7.62 11.25
N CYS A 381 3.20 -7.84 10.54
CA CYS A 381 2.89 -7.10 9.31
C CYS A 381 2.40 -5.65 9.53
N THR A 382 1.85 -5.32 10.71
CA THR A 382 1.18 -4.02 10.93
C THR A 382 1.78 -3.16 12.04
N SER A 383 2.60 -3.71 12.94
CA SER A 383 3.18 -2.97 14.06
C SER A 383 4.64 -2.56 13.86
N ILE A 384 5.39 -3.23 12.98
CA ILE A 384 6.82 -2.93 12.73
C ILE A 384 6.96 -1.54 12.08
N GLY A 385 7.65 -0.62 12.76
CA GLY A 385 7.95 0.71 12.25
C GLY A 385 6.96 1.81 12.65
N ASN A 386 5.89 1.48 13.38
CA ASN A 386 4.96 2.48 13.92
C ASN A 386 5.51 3.14 15.19
N LEU A 387 5.03 4.35 15.51
CA LEU A 387 5.31 5.11 16.74
C LEU A 387 5.27 4.24 18.00
N GLN A 388 4.22 3.43 18.15
CA GLN A 388 4.05 2.47 19.25
C GLN A 388 5.20 1.46 19.37
N SER A 389 5.73 0.94 18.25
CA SER A 389 6.85 0.00 18.28
C SER A 389 8.16 0.69 18.70
N ALA A 390 8.37 1.94 18.28
CA ALA A 390 9.49 2.75 18.72
C ALA A 390 9.42 2.97 20.25
N VAL A 391 8.28 3.42 20.77
CA VAL A 391 8.04 3.61 22.23
C VAL A 391 8.29 2.32 23.03
N TYR A 392 7.81 1.16 22.57
CA TYR A 392 8.08 -0.12 23.26
C TYR A 392 9.56 -0.50 23.27
N SER A 393 10.32 -0.15 22.22
CA SER A 393 11.75 -0.45 22.10
C SER A 393 12.67 0.44 22.95
N LEU A 394 12.17 1.58 23.45
CA LEU A 394 12.96 2.51 24.27
C LEU A 394 13.44 1.87 25.58
N SER A 395 14.68 2.20 25.95
CA SER A 395 15.20 1.98 27.30
C SER A 395 14.52 2.87 28.34
N ASP A 396 14.63 2.52 29.62
CA ASP A 396 14.04 3.34 30.70
C ASP A 396 14.60 4.77 30.76
N SER A 397 15.87 5.00 30.40
CA SER A 397 16.46 6.34 30.33
C SER A 397 15.90 7.19 29.19
N GLU A 398 15.68 6.59 28.02
CA GLU A 398 15.06 7.27 26.87
C GLU A 398 13.59 7.54 27.14
N LEU A 399 12.87 6.57 27.70
CA LEU A 399 11.47 6.72 28.06
C LEU A 399 11.28 7.79 29.15
N LEU A 400 12.16 7.87 30.16
CA LEU A 400 12.11 8.93 31.17
C LEU A 400 12.38 10.32 30.58
N MET A 401 13.29 10.45 29.61
CA MET A 401 13.49 11.71 28.89
C MET A 401 12.27 12.09 28.04
N LEU A 402 11.64 11.12 27.38
CA LEU A 402 10.41 11.31 26.62
C LEU A 402 9.27 11.80 27.51
N VAL A 403 9.05 11.16 28.68
CA VAL A 403 8.04 11.58 29.66
C VAL A 403 8.33 12.97 30.25
N SER A 404 9.61 13.30 30.45
CA SER A 404 10.00 14.63 30.95
C SER A 404 9.74 15.71 29.90
N ALA A 405 9.93 15.41 28.62
CA ALA A 405 9.60 16.29 27.51
C ALA A 405 8.08 16.46 27.33
N THR A 406 7.28 15.39 27.34
CA THR A 406 5.80 15.49 27.26
C THR A 406 5.24 16.32 28.41
N LYS A 407 5.67 16.05 29.66
CA LYS A 407 5.20 16.80 30.83
C LYS A 407 5.57 18.28 30.78
N TRP A 408 6.76 18.60 30.29
CA TRP A 408 7.18 20.00 30.13
C TRP A 408 6.32 20.72 29.07
N ILE A 409 6.09 20.09 27.91
CA ILE A 409 5.24 20.61 26.83
C ILE A 409 3.83 20.93 27.34
N GLU A 410 3.23 20.01 28.09
CA GLU A 410 1.86 20.16 28.60
C GLU A 410 1.75 21.22 29.70
N LYS A 411 2.69 21.22 30.66
CA LYS A 411 2.76 22.17 31.78
C LYS A 411 2.96 23.63 31.35
N PHE A 412 3.68 23.85 30.25
CA PHE A 412 3.97 25.18 29.71
C PHE A 412 3.19 25.51 28.42
N ASN A 413 2.36 24.59 27.92
CA ASN A 413 1.57 24.68 26.69
C ASN A 413 2.39 25.18 25.47
N SER A 414 3.63 24.68 25.34
CA SER A 414 4.56 25.04 24.26
C SER A 414 4.72 23.86 23.30
N PRO A 415 4.54 24.04 21.97
CA PRO A 415 4.65 22.93 21.01
C PRO A 415 6.10 22.42 20.85
N THR A 416 7.09 23.23 21.21
CA THR A 416 8.52 22.89 21.11
C THR A 416 9.19 22.81 22.48
N VAL A 417 10.18 21.92 22.58
CA VAL A 417 11.00 21.66 23.77
C VAL A 417 12.47 21.51 23.37
N ASN A 418 13.39 21.94 24.22
CA ASN A 418 14.83 21.69 24.07
C ASN A 418 15.34 20.71 25.14
N PHE A 419 16.55 20.19 24.95
CA PHE A 419 17.13 19.20 25.86
C PHE A 419 17.32 19.75 27.28
N ASN A 420 17.72 21.02 27.42
CA ASN A 420 17.94 21.65 28.72
C ASN A 420 16.65 21.76 29.55
N LEU A 421 15.52 22.07 28.91
CA LEU A 421 14.19 22.16 29.53
C LEU A 421 13.67 20.77 29.94
N ALA A 422 13.76 19.78 29.03
CA ALA A 422 13.40 18.39 29.34
C ALA A 422 14.26 17.81 30.47
N PHE A 423 15.57 18.12 30.51
CA PHE A 423 16.47 17.70 31.59
C PHE A 423 16.17 18.40 32.92
N ALA A 424 15.72 19.65 32.91
CA ALA A 424 15.27 20.36 34.11
C ALA A 424 14.01 19.71 34.71
N GLU A 425 13.02 19.37 33.88
CA GLU A 425 11.81 18.68 34.32
C GLU A 425 12.13 17.25 34.80
N TYR A 426 13.00 16.51 34.11
CA TYR A 426 13.53 15.21 34.58
C TYR A 426 14.10 15.31 36.01
N LYS A 427 14.91 16.35 36.27
CA LYS A 427 15.50 16.59 37.60
C LYS A 427 14.43 16.92 38.66
N SER A 428 13.31 17.53 38.26
CA SER A 428 12.14 17.74 39.14
C SER A 428 11.46 16.42 39.47
N LEU A 429 11.10 15.63 38.45
CA LEU A 429 10.41 14.34 38.59
C LEU A 429 11.21 13.33 39.43
N MET A 430 12.55 13.29 39.28
CA MET A 430 13.39 12.42 40.11
C MET A 430 13.32 12.79 41.60
N LYS A 431 13.47 14.09 41.93
CA LYS A 431 13.38 14.59 43.31
C LYS A 431 12.03 14.28 43.97
N GLU A 432 10.94 14.52 43.24
CA GLU A 432 9.58 14.20 43.69
C GLU A 432 9.46 12.70 44.03
N SER A 433 10.03 11.84 43.19
CA SER A 433 10.04 10.40 43.41
C SER A 433 10.88 9.96 44.62
N ASP A 434 11.97 10.68 44.92
CA ASP A 434 12.80 10.42 46.10
C ASP A 434 12.06 10.81 47.38
N HIS A 435 11.33 11.94 47.38
CA HIS A 435 10.47 12.34 48.49
C HIS A 435 9.38 11.30 48.78
N LEU A 436 8.63 10.84 47.76
CA LEU A 436 7.58 9.83 47.92
C LEU A 436 8.10 8.49 48.46
N LEU A 437 9.31 8.07 48.06
CA LEU A 437 9.92 6.85 48.57
C LEU A 437 10.45 7.02 50.01
N SER A 438 11.01 8.17 50.35
CA SER A 438 11.48 8.48 51.71
C SER A 438 10.34 8.46 52.74
N ALA A 439 9.14 8.91 52.35
CA ALA A 439 7.94 8.86 53.19
C ALA A 439 7.40 7.43 53.40
N SER A 440 7.78 6.47 52.55
CA SER A 440 7.20 5.11 52.53
C SER A 440 8.05 4.04 53.24
N PHE A 441 9.35 4.27 53.44
CA PHE A 441 10.31 3.24 53.89
C PHE A 441 11.17 3.65 55.10
N SER A 442 10.62 4.41 56.04
CA SER A 442 11.33 4.87 57.25
C SER A 442 11.56 3.77 58.33
N LEU A 443 11.86 2.53 57.94
CA LEU A 443 12.01 1.39 58.86
C LEU A 443 13.24 0.50 58.60
N ASN A 444 14.06 0.77 57.59
CA ASN A 444 15.38 0.14 57.44
C ASN A 444 16.36 1.08 56.70
N ASN A 445 17.61 1.17 57.18
CA ASN A 445 18.63 2.09 56.69
C ASN A 445 19.21 1.76 55.29
N MET A 446 18.51 0.99 54.47
CA MET A 446 18.87 0.75 53.07
C MET A 446 18.27 1.83 52.18
N LYS A 447 19.03 2.91 51.94
CA LYS A 447 18.72 3.84 50.85
C LYS A 447 18.81 3.12 49.52
N VAL A 448 17.65 2.75 48.95
CA VAL A 448 17.53 2.33 47.55
C VAL A 448 17.72 3.57 46.68
N ASN A 449 18.97 3.98 46.50
CA ASN A 449 19.35 5.06 45.60
C ASN A 449 18.96 4.65 44.17
N LYS A 450 17.87 5.20 43.63
CA LYS A 450 17.63 5.15 42.19
C LYS A 450 18.81 5.79 41.48
N ARG A 451 19.27 5.18 40.39
CA ARG A 451 20.36 5.70 39.58
C ARG A 451 19.91 6.98 38.87
N GLN A 452 20.23 8.15 39.44
CA GLN A 452 20.10 9.41 38.73
C GLN A 452 21.08 9.45 37.56
N TRP A 453 20.59 9.71 36.35
CA TRP A 453 21.42 9.74 35.16
C TRP A 453 22.08 11.12 34.97
N SER A 454 23.32 11.13 34.49
CA SER A 454 24.06 12.37 34.23
C SER A 454 23.60 13.05 32.95
N LYS A 455 23.79 14.38 32.83
CA LYS A 455 23.44 15.13 31.62
C LYS A 455 24.05 14.53 30.35
N LYS A 456 25.31 14.06 30.41
CA LYS A 456 25.99 13.40 29.27
C LYS A 456 25.33 12.07 28.86
N ALA A 457 24.86 11.27 29.82
CA ALA A 457 24.15 10.03 29.53
C ALA A 457 22.79 10.30 28.88
N LEU A 458 22.02 11.26 29.42
CA LEU A 458 20.71 11.61 28.90
C LEU A 458 20.76 12.38 27.57
N ARG A 459 21.87 13.06 27.25
CA ARG A 459 22.11 13.63 25.90
C ARG A 459 22.16 12.52 24.84
N ASN A 460 22.84 11.41 25.11
CA ASN A 460 22.85 10.27 24.20
C ASN A 460 21.43 9.70 24.01
N SER A 461 20.65 9.57 25.10
CA SER A 461 19.23 9.19 25.00
C SER A 461 18.40 10.18 24.19
N TRP A 462 18.65 11.49 24.31
CA TRP A 462 17.99 12.53 23.51
C TRP A 462 18.29 12.40 22.01
N GLU A 463 19.56 12.16 21.65
CA GLU A 463 19.96 11.90 20.27
C GLU A 463 19.33 10.61 19.72
N VAL A 464 19.13 9.57 20.54
CA VAL A 464 18.41 8.35 20.13
C VAL A 464 16.93 8.66 19.87
N LEU A 465 16.25 9.39 20.75
CA LEU A 465 14.84 9.79 20.55
C LEU A 465 14.65 10.57 19.23
N PHE A 466 15.60 11.44 18.87
CA PHE A 466 15.62 12.13 17.59
C PHE A 466 15.85 11.20 16.39
N LYS A 467 16.84 10.28 16.48
CA LYS A 467 17.11 9.28 15.43
C LYS A 467 15.94 8.31 15.20
N CYS A 468 15.14 8.06 16.24
CA CYS A 468 13.89 7.30 16.22
C CYS A 468 12.69 8.08 15.65
N ASN A 469 12.85 9.33 15.22
CA ASN A 469 11.80 10.25 14.77
C ASN A 469 10.71 10.54 15.83
N LEU A 470 10.98 10.37 17.13
CA LEU A 470 10.03 10.75 18.19
C LEU A 470 10.09 12.26 18.46
N LEU A 471 11.28 12.84 18.30
CA LEU A 471 11.53 14.28 18.27
C LEU A 471 11.73 14.69 16.80
N ILE A 472 11.08 15.79 16.40
CA ILE A 472 11.07 16.29 15.01
C ILE A 472 11.54 17.75 15.00
N GLU A 473 12.43 18.10 14.07
CA GLU A 473 12.80 19.51 13.86
C GLU A 473 11.65 20.25 13.15
N PRO A 474 11.23 21.45 13.62
CA PRO A 474 10.21 22.24 12.94
C PRO A 474 10.71 22.69 11.56
N LEU A 475 10.25 22.03 10.49
CA LEU A 475 10.70 22.32 9.13
C LEU A 475 10.40 23.77 8.74
N SER A 476 11.43 24.50 8.29
CA SER A 476 11.24 25.73 7.52
C SER A 476 10.58 25.39 6.19
N THR A 477 9.56 26.16 5.82
CA THR A 477 8.56 25.79 4.80
C THR A 477 9.02 25.95 3.33
N SER A 478 10.32 25.95 3.06
CA SER A 478 10.89 26.52 1.81
C SER A 478 11.25 25.55 0.67
N THR A 479 11.30 24.21 0.86
CA THR A 479 11.83 23.31 -0.21
C THR A 479 11.12 21.96 -0.34
N THR A 480 9.83 21.97 -0.69
CA THR A 480 9.00 20.75 -0.77
C THR A 480 9.37 19.72 -1.86
N GLN A 481 10.34 19.98 -2.74
CA GLN A 481 10.75 19.06 -3.80
C GLN A 481 11.83 18.04 -3.37
N SER A 482 12.47 18.22 -2.20
CA SER A 482 13.60 17.40 -1.72
C SER A 482 13.43 16.85 -0.30
N ALA A 483 12.19 16.75 0.19
CA ALA A 483 11.88 16.30 1.56
C ALA A 483 12.43 14.90 1.93
N SER A 484 12.74 14.04 0.95
CA SER A 484 13.41 12.74 1.17
C SER A 484 14.92 12.86 1.37
N THR A 485 15.55 13.87 0.77
CA THR A 485 16.98 14.19 0.92
C THR A 485 17.22 14.91 2.25
N GLU A 486 16.38 15.89 2.58
CA GLU A 486 16.44 16.64 3.84
C GLU A 486 16.20 15.73 5.07
N ARG A 487 15.23 14.82 5.01
CA ARG A 487 15.03 13.81 6.07
C ARG A 487 16.21 12.84 6.24
N ARG A 488 17.09 12.71 5.24
CA ARG A 488 18.32 11.89 5.35
C ARG A 488 19.47 12.68 5.96
N THR A 489 19.65 13.95 5.60
CA THR A 489 20.68 14.81 6.20
C THR A 489 20.42 15.06 7.69
N ILE A 490 19.15 15.25 8.09
CA ILE A 490 18.76 15.42 9.51
C ILE A 490 19.25 14.25 10.40
N LYS A 491 19.21 13.00 9.91
CA LYS A 491 19.67 11.83 10.68
C LYS A 491 21.17 11.76 10.95
N THR A 492 21.96 12.59 10.25
CA THR A 492 23.42 12.70 10.43
C THR A 492 23.85 13.94 11.23
N VAL A 493 22.93 14.84 11.58
CA VAL A 493 23.24 16.03 12.38
C VAL A 493 23.30 15.68 13.87
N ILE A 494 24.35 16.14 14.55
CA ILE A 494 24.41 16.14 16.01
C ILE A 494 23.45 17.22 16.50
N VAL A 495 22.44 16.83 17.26
CA VAL A 495 21.46 17.74 17.85
C VAL A 495 22.13 18.53 18.98
N ASP A 496 22.13 19.85 18.89
CA ASP A 496 22.63 20.72 19.96
C ASP A 496 21.64 20.82 21.12
N ASP A 497 22.14 20.94 22.36
CA ASP A 497 21.33 21.02 23.60
C ASP A 497 20.23 22.10 23.56
N ASN A 498 20.38 23.12 22.70
CA ASN A 498 19.51 24.29 22.56
C ASN A 498 18.52 24.21 21.39
N THR A 499 18.58 23.20 20.51
CA THR A 499 17.62 23.09 19.40
C THR A 499 16.21 22.92 19.95
N MET A 500 15.26 23.70 19.44
CA MET A 500 13.84 23.55 19.75
C MET A 500 13.25 22.46 18.85
N LEU A 501 12.77 21.38 19.46
CA LEU A 501 12.22 20.21 18.77
C LEU A 501 10.73 20.08 19.08
N LEU A 502 9.95 19.69 18.07
CA LEU A 502 8.57 19.24 18.20
C LEU A 502 8.56 17.79 18.71
N LEU A 503 7.47 17.39 19.34
CA LEU A 503 7.24 16.04 19.82
C LEU A 503 6.01 15.41 19.14
N ASP A 504 6.16 14.21 18.59
CA ASP A 504 5.13 13.51 17.79
C ASP A 504 4.22 12.59 18.64
N ILE A 505 4.18 12.80 19.96
CA ILE A 505 3.40 12.00 20.90
C ILE A 505 2.91 12.84 22.09
N THR A 506 1.64 12.67 22.48
CA THR A 506 1.02 13.34 23.63
C THR A 506 1.25 12.59 24.95
N LEU A 507 1.03 13.24 26.10
CA LEU A 507 1.13 12.56 27.41
C LEU A 507 0.08 11.44 27.54
N ASP A 508 -1.15 11.68 27.08
CA ASP A 508 -2.24 10.70 27.13
C ASP A 508 -1.94 9.44 26.28
N GLU A 509 -1.45 9.62 25.04
CA GLU A 509 -1.01 8.49 24.22
C GLU A 509 0.14 7.72 24.87
N LEU A 510 1.12 8.44 25.44
CA LEU A 510 2.24 7.81 26.14
C LEU A 510 1.76 7.06 27.40
N ASN A 511 0.75 7.56 28.11
CA ASN A 511 0.11 6.90 29.25
C ASN A 511 -0.65 5.63 28.84
N LEU A 512 -1.29 5.61 27.67
CA LEU A 512 -1.92 4.41 27.10
C LEU A 512 -0.88 3.38 26.60
N LEU A 513 0.26 3.84 26.07
CA LEU A 513 1.28 2.96 25.49
C LEU A 513 2.23 2.35 26.52
N VAL A 514 2.58 3.05 27.60
CA VAL A 514 3.56 2.55 28.56
C VAL A 514 2.94 1.52 29.52
N ALA A 515 3.48 0.30 29.53
CA ALA A 515 3.06 -0.77 30.42
C ALA A 515 3.30 -0.43 31.91
N ASP A 516 2.37 -0.84 32.78
CA ASP A 516 2.32 -0.44 34.19
C ASP A 516 3.53 -0.86 35.03
N GLY A 517 4.30 -1.85 34.57
CA GLY A 517 5.53 -2.29 35.22
C GLY A 517 6.73 -1.33 35.07
N ARG A 518 6.71 -0.36 34.14
CA ARG A 518 7.84 0.56 33.92
C ARG A 518 7.80 1.74 34.91
N LEU A 519 8.97 2.12 35.44
CA LEU A 519 9.11 3.26 36.37
C LEU A 519 8.52 4.56 35.81
N ALA A 520 8.62 4.76 34.49
CA ALA A 520 8.08 5.90 33.76
C ALA A 520 6.55 6.09 33.94
N LYS A 521 5.78 5.00 34.12
CA LYS A 521 4.31 5.06 34.26
C LYS A 521 3.86 5.89 35.47
N LYS A 522 4.64 5.89 36.56
CA LYS A 522 4.33 6.69 37.75
C LYS A 522 4.35 8.19 37.48
N PHE A 523 5.08 8.63 36.46
CA PHE A 523 5.18 10.03 36.04
C PHE A 523 4.27 10.38 34.86
N LEU A 524 3.47 9.43 34.37
CA LEU A 524 2.55 9.62 33.23
C LEU A 524 1.13 10.04 33.64
N ARG A 525 0.86 10.12 34.94
CA ARG A 525 -0.29 10.87 35.46
C ARG A 525 0.19 12.29 35.75
N LEU A 526 -0.62 13.29 35.39
CA LEU A 526 -0.39 14.70 35.74
C LEU A 526 -0.27 14.85 37.25
#